data_AF-A0A091B274-F1
#
_entry.id   AF-A0A091B274-F1
#
_cell.length_a   1.000
_cell.length_b   1.000
_cell.length_c   1.000
_cell.angle_alpha   90.00
_cell.angle_beta   90.00
_cell.angle_gamma   90.00
#
_symmetry.space_group_name_H-M   'P 1'
#
loop_
_entity.id
_entity.type
_entity.pdbx_description
1 polymer ?
#
loop_
_entity_poly.entity_id
_entity_poly.type
_entity_poly.pdbx_seq_one_letter_code
_entity_poly.pdbx_strand_id
1 'polypeptide(L)'
;MKKLFALFSVALILSGTPEFNLAKPFLDKIEKEYGIYAKRRAVALVQMMNEARELDEISKLEKVNDFFNQTPYASDKSVWGTSDYWATRLEFIGKDKGDCEDFVIAKFFTLKELGVPSSKLYMTYAKSLRYNAAHLVLTYYETPKSTPLVLDNYNYKIFPATQRRDLIPIYSFRGDELFKAKQAQIGKIIPASTRQERQWDELVITQRKE
;
A
#
# COMPACT_ATOMS: atom_id res chain seq x y z
N MET A 1 43.92 -46.58 24.62
CA MET A 1 43.23 -45.28 24.81
C MET A 1 42.37 -45.01 23.57
N LYS A 2 41.06 -45.25 23.62
CA LYS A 2 40.14 -45.02 22.48
C LYS A 2 39.71 -43.55 22.51
N LYS A 3 40.09 -42.76 21.50
CA LYS A 3 39.62 -41.37 21.36
C LYS A 3 38.20 -41.40 20.77
N LEU A 4 37.23 -40.92 21.55
CA LEU A 4 35.84 -40.76 21.15
C LEU A 4 35.73 -39.43 20.37
N PHE A 5 35.45 -39.49 19.07
CA PHE A 5 35.11 -38.31 18.28
C PHE A 5 33.62 -38.03 18.44
N ALA A 6 33.27 -36.96 19.17
CA ALA A 6 31.91 -36.44 19.20
C ALA A 6 31.67 -35.59 17.95
N LEU A 7 30.83 -36.08 17.04
CA LEU A 7 30.29 -35.30 15.93
C LEU A 7 29.21 -34.35 16.48
N PHE A 8 29.54 -33.06 16.57
CA PHE A 8 28.55 -32.01 16.81
C PHE A 8 27.83 -31.70 15.48
N SER A 9 26.63 -32.25 15.31
CA SER A 9 25.73 -31.84 14.23
C SER A 9 25.16 -30.46 14.57
N VAL A 10 25.73 -29.41 13.99
CA VAL A 10 25.12 -28.07 14.03
C VAL A 10 23.94 -28.09 13.07
N ALA A 11 22.72 -28.19 13.60
CA ALA A 11 21.51 -27.98 12.82
C ALA A 11 21.42 -26.49 12.47
N LEU A 12 21.70 -26.16 11.21
CA LEU A 12 21.51 -24.82 10.67
C LEU A 12 19.99 -24.59 10.54
N ILE A 13 19.38 -23.91 11.51
CA ILE A 13 18.00 -23.44 11.39
C ILE A 13 18.02 -22.31 10.37
N LEU A 14 17.69 -22.61 9.11
CA LEU A 14 17.42 -21.59 8.10
C LEU A 14 16.15 -20.86 8.51
N SER A 15 16.28 -19.78 9.27
CA SER A 15 15.18 -18.87 9.57
C SER A 15 14.85 -18.08 8.30
N GLY A 16 14.04 -18.67 7.42
CA GLY A 16 13.43 -17.94 6.32
C GLY A 16 12.55 -16.82 6.86
N THR A 17 12.43 -15.72 6.12
CA THR A 17 11.41 -14.73 6.48
C THR A 17 10.03 -15.39 6.37
N PRO A 18 9.11 -15.08 7.27
CA PRO A 18 7.80 -15.72 7.25
C PRO A 18 7.00 -15.28 6.01
N GLU A 19 6.27 -16.23 5.41
CA GLU A 19 5.45 -15.97 4.21
C GLU A 19 4.18 -15.21 4.58
N PHE A 20 3.80 -14.28 3.71
CA PHE A 20 2.48 -13.67 3.72
C PHE A 20 1.44 -14.69 3.26
N ASN A 21 0.32 -14.71 3.96
CA ASN A 21 -0.83 -15.54 3.60
C ASN A 21 -2.15 -14.83 3.91
N LEU A 22 -3.19 -15.21 3.18
CA LEU A 22 -4.57 -14.88 3.51
C LEU A 22 -5.25 -16.12 4.12
N ALA A 23 -5.94 -15.93 5.24
CA ALA A 23 -6.71 -16.99 5.86
C ALA A 23 -7.89 -17.39 4.96
N LYS A 24 -8.20 -18.68 4.85
CA LYS A 24 -9.31 -19.18 4.02
C LYS A 24 -10.65 -18.48 4.29
N PRO A 25 -11.08 -18.26 5.55
CA PRO A 25 -12.33 -17.55 5.82
C PRO A 25 -12.36 -16.14 5.23
N PHE A 26 -11.20 -15.48 5.16
CA PHE A 26 -11.08 -14.15 4.57
C PHE A 26 -11.21 -14.21 3.04
N LEU A 27 -10.55 -15.17 2.38
CA LEU A 27 -10.71 -15.39 0.94
C LEU A 27 -12.15 -15.71 0.55
N ASP A 28 -12.83 -16.52 1.36
CA ASP A 28 -14.25 -16.85 1.16
C ASP A 28 -15.14 -15.61 1.33
N LYS A 29 -14.82 -14.71 2.29
CA LYS A 29 -15.49 -13.42 2.45
C LYS A 29 -15.32 -12.53 1.20
N ILE A 30 -14.09 -12.36 0.71
CA ILE A 30 -13.81 -11.57 -0.51
C ILE A 30 -14.61 -12.10 -1.69
N GLU A 31 -14.61 -13.42 -1.89
CA GLU A 31 -15.35 -14.05 -3.00
C GLU A 31 -16.85 -13.84 -2.86
N LYS A 32 -17.39 -13.96 -1.65
CA LYS A 32 -18.81 -13.71 -1.39
C LYS A 32 -19.22 -12.26 -1.66
N GLU A 33 -18.39 -11.30 -1.28
CA GLU A 33 -18.73 -9.86 -1.37
C GLU A 33 -18.41 -9.26 -2.74
N TYR A 34 -17.32 -9.69 -3.38
CA TYR A 34 -16.78 -9.05 -4.60
C TYR A 34 -16.57 -10.03 -5.77
N GLY A 35 -16.84 -11.32 -5.57
CA GLY A 35 -16.76 -12.35 -6.60
C GLY A 35 -15.36 -12.98 -6.76
N ILE A 36 -15.30 -14.01 -7.60
CA ILE A 36 -14.11 -14.84 -7.79
C ILE A 36 -12.89 -14.06 -8.30
N TYR A 37 -13.09 -13.02 -9.12
CA TYR A 37 -11.99 -12.21 -9.65
C TYR A 37 -11.33 -11.37 -8.55
N ALA A 38 -12.09 -10.87 -7.59
CA ALA A 38 -11.53 -10.17 -6.43
C ALA A 38 -10.70 -11.11 -5.55
N LYS A 39 -11.18 -12.34 -5.31
CA LYS A 39 -10.39 -13.37 -4.62
C LYS A 39 -9.08 -13.65 -5.35
N ARG A 40 -9.09 -13.76 -6.69
CA ARG A 40 -7.87 -13.95 -7.48
C ARG A 40 -6.89 -12.79 -7.35
N ARG A 41 -7.37 -11.53 -7.40
CA ARG A 41 -6.53 -10.35 -7.18
C ARG A 41 -5.94 -10.31 -5.77
N ALA A 42 -6.71 -10.69 -4.75
CA ALA A 42 -6.20 -10.79 -3.37
C ALA A 42 -5.10 -11.85 -3.23
N VAL A 43 -5.25 -13.00 -3.89
CA VAL A 43 -4.20 -14.03 -3.97
C VAL A 43 -2.97 -13.50 -4.72
N ALA A 44 -3.15 -12.80 -5.84
CA ALA A 44 -2.05 -12.21 -6.61
C ALA A 44 -1.28 -11.14 -5.81
N LEU A 45 -1.99 -10.35 -4.99
CA LEU A 45 -1.36 -9.39 -4.08
C LEU A 45 -0.42 -10.10 -3.09
N VAL A 46 -0.91 -11.17 -2.43
CA VAL A 46 -0.09 -11.95 -1.50
C VAL A 46 1.10 -12.59 -2.20
N GLN A 47 0.91 -13.13 -3.41
CA GLN A 47 2.00 -13.69 -4.19
C GLN A 47 3.07 -12.63 -4.50
N MET A 48 2.67 -11.45 -4.99
CA MET A 48 3.59 -10.33 -5.23
C MET A 48 4.33 -9.93 -3.95
N MET A 49 3.63 -9.87 -2.81
CA MET A 49 4.27 -9.57 -1.52
C MET A 49 5.31 -10.63 -1.12
N ASN A 50 5.04 -11.92 -1.36
CA ASN A 50 5.99 -12.99 -1.10
C ASN A 50 7.20 -12.95 -2.05
N GLU A 51 7.02 -12.51 -3.28
CA GLU A 51 8.13 -12.26 -4.23
C GLU A 51 8.96 -11.03 -3.81
N ALA A 52 8.33 -10.03 -3.19
CA ALA A 52 8.97 -8.76 -2.85
C ALA A 52 9.60 -8.72 -1.43
N ARG A 53 9.27 -9.66 -0.54
CA ARG A 53 9.60 -9.58 0.90
C ARG A 53 11.09 -9.44 1.21
N GLU A 54 11.95 -10.10 0.44
CA GLU A 54 13.42 -10.08 0.59
C GLU A 54 14.12 -9.03 -0.26
N LEU A 55 13.37 -8.26 -1.05
CA LEU A 55 13.95 -7.23 -1.90
C LEU A 55 14.36 -6.00 -1.07
N ASP A 56 15.27 -5.20 -1.63
CA ASP A 56 15.58 -3.89 -1.09
C ASP A 56 14.37 -2.94 -1.17
N GLU A 57 14.43 -1.83 -0.44
CA GLU A 57 13.31 -0.90 -0.36
C GLU A 57 12.91 -0.35 -1.74
N ILE A 58 13.84 -0.04 -2.64
CA ILE A 58 13.53 0.52 -3.96
C ILE A 58 12.80 -0.52 -4.81
N SER A 59 13.32 -1.75 -4.86
CA SER A 59 12.67 -2.86 -5.56
C SER A 59 11.26 -3.15 -5.01
N LYS A 60 11.04 -3.01 -3.70
CA LYS A 60 9.70 -3.09 -3.09
C LYS A 60 8.78 -1.98 -3.58
N LEU A 61 9.25 -0.73 -3.64
CA LEU A 61 8.48 0.41 -4.16
C LEU A 61 8.01 0.14 -5.59
N GLU A 62 8.90 -0.34 -6.46
CA GLU A 62 8.60 -0.64 -7.86
C GLU A 62 7.53 -1.74 -7.99
N LYS A 63 7.74 -2.88 -7.32
CA LYS A 63 6.79 -4.01 -7.34
C LYS A 63 5.40 -3.61 -6.86
N VAL A 64 5.32 -2.87 -5.76
CA VAL A 64 4.04 -2.41 -5.21
C VAL A 64 3.38 -1.38 -6.13
N ASN A 65 4.15 -0.43 -6.65
CA ASN A 65 3.63 0.59 -7.54
C ASN A 65 3.07 -0.02 -8.83
N ASP A 66 3.80 -0.95 -9.45
CA ASP A 66 3.40 -1.65 -10.67
C ASP A 66 2.19 -2.55 -10.43
N PHE A 67 2.10 -3.21 -9.28
CA PHE A 67 0.96 -4.05 -8.93
C PHE A 67 -0.34 -3.24 -8.90
N PHE A 68 -0.39 -2.16 -8.12
CA PHE A 68 -1.62 -1.37 -7.99
C PHE A 68 -1.93 -0.54 -9.22
N ASN A 69 -0.94 -0.16 -10.02
CA ASN A 69 -1.16 0.58 -11.27
C ASN A 69 -1.77 -0.27 -12.40
N GLN A 70 -1.96 -1.57 -12.20
CA GLN A 70 -2.79 -2.40 -13.09
C GLN A 70 -4.28 -2.16 -12.91
N THR A 71 -4.70 -1.64 -11.74
CA THR A 71 -6.09 -1.30 -11.49
C THR A 71 -6.45 -0.02 -12.28
N PRO A 72 -7.57 -0.01 -13.02
CA PRO A 72 -7.99 1.17 -13.74
C PRO A 72 -8.53 2.26 -12.81
N TYR A 73 -8.17 3.51 -13.09
CA TYR A 73 -8.73 4.69 -12.42
C TYR A 73 -10.25 4.77 -12.63
N ALA A 74 -10.99 5.15 -11.58
CA ALA A 74 -12.37 5.61 -11.65
C ALA A 74 -12.69 6.49 -10.45
N SER A 75 -13.51 7.52 -10.66
CA SER A 75 -13.89 8.43 -9.58
C SER A 75 -14.85 7.76 -8.59
N ASP A 76 -14.82 8.22 -7.34
CA ASP A 76 -15.73 7.75 -6.30
C ASP A 76 -17.19 7.82 -6.70
N LYS A 77 -17.58 8.89 -7.39
CA LYS A 77 -18.97 9.08 -7.81
C LYS A 77 -19.44 7.92 -8.69
N SER A 78 -18.54 7.34 -9.50
CA SER A 78 -18.86 6.20 -10.35
C SER A 78 -18.80 4.85 -9.62
N VAL A 79 -17.89 4.69 -8.65
CA VAL A 79 -17.65 3.42 -7.96
C VAL A 79 -18.59 3.25 -6.76
N TRP A 80 -18.78 4.32 -6.00
CA TRP A 80 -19.43 4.36 -4.69
C TRP A 80 -20.71 5.20 -4.66
N GLY A 81 -21.00 5.97 -5.72
CA GLY A 81 -22.19 6.82 -5.79
C GLY A 81 -22.11 8.10 -4.94
N THR A 82 -21.05 8.26 -4.15
CA THR A 82 -20.71 9.43 -3.34
C THR A 82 -19.38 10.00 -3.80
N SER A 83 -19.08 11.25 -3.43
CA SER A 83 -17.75 11.84 -3.59
C SER A 83 -16.91 11.61 -2.33
N ASP A 84 -15.60 11.67 -2.48
CA ASP A 84 -14.59 11.61 -1.41
C ASP A 84 -14.66 10.32 -0.56
N TYR A 85 -14.82 9.16 -1.21
CA TYR A 85 -14.83 7.85 -0.59
C TYR A 85 -13.44 7.21 -0.60
N TRP A 86 -12.78 7.26 0.54
CA TRP A 86 -11.48 6.61 0.72
C TRP A 86 -11.66 5.10 0.92
N ALA A 87 -11.36 4.32 -0.11
CA ALA A 87 -11.47 2.87 -0.09
C ALA A 87 -10.33 2.25 0.73
N THR A 88 -10.66 1.20 1.48
CA THR A 88 -9.63 0.32 2.07
C THR A 88 -8.93 -0.48 0.97
N ARG A 89 -7.77 -1.09 1.27
CA ARG A 89 -7.11 -1.97 0.29
C ARG A 89 -7.98 -3.17 -0.07
N LEU A 90 -8.82 -3.65 0.86
CA LEU A 90 -9.82 -4.68 0.60
C LEU A 90 -10.84 -4.21 -0.45
N GLU A 91 -11.41 -3.03 -0.26
CA GLU A 91 -12.40 -2.45 -1.16
C GLU A 91 -11.82 -2.16 -2.55
N PHE A 92 -10.60 -1.63 -2.60
CA PHE A 92 -9.88 -1.39 -3.85
C PHE A 92 -9.67 -2.69 -4.66
N ILE A 93 -9.16 -3.74 -4.01
CA ILE A 93 -8.99 -5.07 -4.62
C ILE A 93 -10.35 -5.68 -5.01
N GLY A 94 -11.37 -5.45 -4.18
CA GLY A 94 -12.74 -5.90 -4.39
C GLY A 94 -13.36 -5.31 -5.65
N LYS A 95 -13.37 -3.97 -5.76
CA LYS A 95 -14.00 -3.23 -6.85
C LYS A 95 -13.17 -3.16 -8.12
N ASP A 96 -11.86 -3.37 -8.04
CA ASP A 96 -10.93 -3.23 -9.18
C ASP A 96 -10.99 -1.84 -9.83
N LYS A 97 -11.18 -0.85 -8.97
CA LYS A 97 -11.37 0.56 -9.29
C LYS A 97 -10.98 1.38 -8.07
N GLY A 98 -10.47 2.58 -8.32
CA GLY A 98 -10.28 3.61 -7.31
C GLY A 98 -9.75 4.89 -7.95
N ASP A 99 -9.68 5.94 -7.15
CA ASP A 99 -9.10 7.22 -7.57
C ASP A 99 -7.73 7.47 -6.90
N CYS A 100 -7.27 8.70 -6.75
CA CYS A 100 -5.88 8.93 -6.38
C CYS A 100 -5.54 8.47 -4.95
N GLU A 101 -6.44 8.69 -3.99
CA GLU A 101 -6.24 8.31 -2.60
C GLU A 101 -6.22 6.80 -2.39
N ASP A 102 -7.08 6.06 -3.10
CA ASP A 102 -7.21 4.63 -2.90
C ASP A 102 -5.92 3.91 -3.28
N PHE A 103 -5.27 4.36 -4.38
CA PHE A 103 -3.96 3.84 -4.79
C PHE A 103 -2.89 4.16 -3.74
N VAL A 104 -2.91 5.37 -3.18
CA VAL A 104 -1.94 5.78 -2.15
C VAL A 104 -2.11 4.95 -0.87
N ILE A 105 -3.34 4.73 -0.43
CA ILE A 105 -3.68 3.92 0.74
C ILE A 105 -3.23 2.47 0.52
N ALA A 106 -3.60 1.88 -0.62
CA ALA A 106 -3.25 0.49 -0.94
C ALA A 106 -1.73 0.28 -1.03
N LYS A 107 -1.00 1.19 -1.69
CA LYS A 107 0.47 1.17 -1.77
C LYS A 107 1.11 1.34 -0.38
N PHE A 108 0.63 2.31 0.40
CA PHE A 108 1.16 2.59 1.75
C PHE A 108 1.08 1.37 2.66
N PHE A 109 -0.10 0.75 2.79
CA PHE A 109 -0.27 -0.41 3.68
C PHE A 109 0.56 -1.60 3.23
N THR A 110 0.63 -1.84 1.92
CA THR A 110 1.41 -2.94 1.36
C THR A 110 2.91 -2.76 1.60
N LEU A 111 3.45 -1.56 1.38
CA LEU A 111 4.86 -1.27 1.65
C LEU A 111 5.21 -1.36 3.13
N LYS A 112 4.32 -0.87 3.99
CA LYS A 112 4.46 -0.97 5.44
C LYS A 112 4.51 -2.45 5.89
N GLU A 113 3.62 -3.29 5.36
CA GLU A 113 3.62 -4.73 5.64
C GLU A 113 4.86 -5.45 5.09
N LEU A 114 5.40 -4.99 3.96
CA LEU A 114 6.70 -5.43 3.40
C LEU A 114 7.91 -4.93 4.20
N GLY A 115 7.69 -4.22 5.32
CA GLY A 115 8.74 -3.78 6.23
C GLY A 115 9.40 -2.45 5.84
N VAL A 116 8.88 -1.72 4.84
CA VAL A 116 9.35 -0.36 4.57
C VAL A 116 8.98 0.54 5.75
N PRO A 117 9.94 1.23 6.39
CA PRO A 117 9.63 2.06 7.55
C PRO A 117 8.59 3.12 7.23
N SER A 118 7.48 3.16 7.97
CA SER A 118 6.41 4.14 7.74
C SER A 118 6.89 5.59 7.91
N SER A 119 7.98 5.83 8.64
CA SER A 119 8.63 7.13 8.77
C SER A 119 9.24 7.67 7.46
N LYS A 120 9.44 6.79 6.47
CA LYS A 120 9.90 7.13 5.11
C LYS A 120 8.75 7.35 4.13
N LEU A 121 7.51 7.01 4.48
CA LEU A 121 6.35 7.01 3.59
C LEU A 121 5.38 8.15 3.94
N TYR A 122 5.11 9.02 2.98
CA TYR A 122 4.25 10.19 3.14
C TYR A 122 3.18 10.21 2.07
N MET A 123 1.97 10.59 2.46
CA MET A 123 0.91 10.91 1.51
C MET A 123 1.03 12.39 1.19
N THR A 124 1.24 12.72 -0.08
CA THR A 124 1.51 14.08 -0.55
C THR A 124 0.35 14.56 -1.40
N TYR A 125 -0.34 15.58 -0.90
CA TYR A 125 -1.35 16.30 -1.66
C TYR A 125 -0.69 17.36 -2.53
N ALA A 126 -1.02 17.34 -3.80
CA ALA A 126 -0.46 18.21 -4.82
C ALA A 126 -1.55 18.73 -5.75
N LYS A 127 -1.26 19.84 -6.42
CA LYS A 127 -2.00 20.24 -7.63
C LYS A 127 -1.36 19.54 -8.83
N SER A 128 -2.12 18.72 -9.54
CA SER A 128 -1.71 18.23 -10.86
C SER A 128 -1.95 19.32 -11.90
N LEU A 129 -0.88 19.74 -12.57
CA LEU A 129 -0.94 20.65 -13.71
C LEU A 129 -1.50 19.95 -14.95
N ARG A 130 -1.32 18.63 -15.07
CA ARG A 130 -1.83 17.83 -16.18
C ARG A 130 -3.36 17.80 -16.21
N TYR A 131 -3.99 17.64 -15.05
CA TYR A 131 -5.45 17.57 -14.93
C TYR A 131 -6.08 18.85 -14.38
N ASN A 132 -5.24 19.84 -14.02
CA ASN A 132 -5.64 21.08 -13.33
C ASN A 132 -6.56 20.82 -12.12
N ALA A 133 -6.23 19.80 -11.32
CA ALA A 133 -7.03 19.33 -10.21
C ALA A 133 -6.14 18.94 -9.02
N ALA A 134 -6.77 18.75 -7.87
CA ALA A 134 -6.17 18.11 -6.72
C ALA A 134 -5.73 16.68 -7.05
N HIS A 135 -4.61 16.24 -6.48
CA HIS A 135 -4.08 14.90 -6.70
C HIS A 135 -3.32 14.42 -5.47
N LEU A 136 -3.51 13.16 -5.08
CA LEU A 136 -2.76 12.51 -4.02
C LEU A 136 -1.75 11.52 -4.60
N VAL A 137 -0.51 11.58 -4.10
CA VAL A 137 0.56 10.62 -4.43
C VAL A 137 1.21 10.09 -3.17
N LEU A 138 1.82 8.91 -3.27
CA LEU A 138 2.67 8.38 -2.21
C LEU A 138 4.10 8.85 -2.48
N THR A 139 4.75 9.44 -1.50
CA THR A 139 6.16 9.81 -1.57
C THR A 139 7.00 8.99 -0.60
N TYR A 140 8.20 8.64 -1.06
CA TYR A 140 9.18 7.89 -0.29
C TYR A 140 10.46 8.70 -0.13
N TYR A 141 10.93 8.80 1.10
CA TYR A 141 12.18 9.46 1.47
C TYR A 141 13.19 8.42 1.95
N GLU A 142 14.27 8.20 1.21
CA GLU A 142 15.36 7.31 1.63
C GLU A 142 15.98 7.80 2.95
N THR A 143 16.19 9.11 3.04
CA THR A 143 16.57 9.82 4.27
C THR A 143 15.70 11.06 4.43
N PRO A 144 15.58 11.65 5.65
CA PRO A 144 14.79 12.86 5.87
C PRO A 144 15.21 14.07 5.01
N LYS A 145 16.42 14.08 4.43
CA LYS A 145 16.93 15.17 3.58
C LYS A 145 16.97 14.81 2.09
N SER A 146 16.61 13.57 1.73
CA SER A 146 16.62 13.13 0.33
C SER A 146 15.53 13.82 -0.48
N THR A 147 15.76 14.00 -1.78
CA THR A 147 14.65 14.27 -2.70
C THR A 147 13.74 13.04 -2.71
N PRO A 148 12.43 13.18 -2.48
CA PRO A 148 11.56 12.02 -2.43
C PRO A 148 11.34 11.41 -3.81
N LEU A 149 11.14 10.10 -3.82
CA LEU A 149 10.57 9.38 -4.96
C LEU A 149 9.04 9.49 -4.92
N VAL A 150 8.42 9.61 -6.09
CA VAL A 150 6.97 9.76 -6.25
C VAL A 150 6.38 8.48 -6.86
N LEU A 151 5.50 7.83 -6.11
CA LEU A 151 4.69 6.69 -6.55
C LEU A 151 3.28 7.23 -6.88
N ASP A 152 2.91 7.19 -8.16
CA ASP A 152 1.71 7.81 -8.70
C ASP A 152 0.83 6.77 -9.43
N ASN A 153 -0.45 7.09 -9.64
CA ASN A 153 -1.43 6.26 -10.34
C ASN A 153 -1.74 6.72 -11.76
N TYR A 154 -1.18 7.83 -12.26
CA TYR A 154 -1.24 8.16 -13.69
C TYR A 154 0.12 8.27 -14.38
N ASN A 155 1.20 8.39 -13.61
CA ASN A 155 2.56 8.21 -14.10
C ASN A 155 3.12 6.98 -13.41
N TYR A 156 3.13 5.85 -14.14
CA TYR A 156 3.46 4.56 -13.54
C TYR A 156 4.95 4.42 -13.22
N LYS A 157 5.82 5.27 -13.77
CA LYS A 157 7.23 5.25 -13.43
C LYS A 157 7.48 6.03 -12.14
N ILE A 158 8.30 5.46 -11.26
CA ILE A 158 8.75 6.13 -10.06
C ILE A 158 9.83 7.14 -10.45
N PHE A 159 9.59 8.41 -10.13
CA PHE A 159 10.52 9.49 -10.41
C PHE A 159 10.85 10.28 -9.15
N PRO A 160 12.07 10.83 -9.04
CA PRO A 160 12.34 11.88 -8.07
C PRO A 160 11.36 13.06 -8.25
N ALA A 161 10.92 13.67 -7.15
CA ALA A 161 9.98 14.78 -7.20
C ALA A 161 10.47 15.96 -8.06
N THR A 162 11.79 16.18 -8.18
CA THR A 162 12.39 17.18 -9.06
C THR A 162 12.11 16.95 -10.55
N GLN A 163 11.76 15.72 -10.95
CA GLN A 163 11.38 15.36 -12.30
C GLN A 163 9.85 15.38 -12.52
N ARG A 164 9.06 15.48 -11.45
CA ARG A 164 7.58 15.57 -11.50
C ARG A 164 7.11 17.02 -11.53
N ARG A 165 7.53 17.76 -12.55
CA ARG A 165 7.16 19.19 -12.75
C ARG A 165 5.67 19.41 -13.00
N ASP A 166 4.95 18.33 -13.28
CA ASP A 166 3.49 18.29 -13.41
C ASP A 166 2.75 18.28 -12.07
N LEU A 167 3.47 18.11 -10.95
CA LEU A 167 2.92 18.13 -9.59
C LEU A 167 3.48 19.33 -8.81
N ILE A 168 2.58 20.16 -8.28
CA ILE A 168 2.93 21.21 -7.32
C ILE A 168 2.53 20.71 -5.93
N PRO A 169 3.49 20.30 -5.07
CA PRO A 169 3.17 19.81 -3.73
C PRO A 169 2.59 20.95 -2.87
N ILE A 170 1.55 20.64 -2.10
CA ILE A 170 0.87 21.61 -1.22
C ILE A 170 1.13 21.21 0.23
N TYR A 171 0.87 19.96 0.60
CA TYR A 171 1.17 19.44 1.94
C TYR A 171 1.49 17.94 1.89
N SER A 172 2.23 17.46 2.88
CA SER A 172 2.52 16.04 3.07
C SER A 172 2.33 15.66 4.53
N PHE A 173 1.84 14.44 4.76
CA PHE A 173 1.61 13.90 6.10
C PHE A 173 2.05 12.45 6.13
N ARG A 174 2.44 11.96 7.31
CA ARG A 174 2.83 10.54 7.42
C ARG A 174 1.60 9.68 7.28
N GLY A 175 1.73 8.54 6.60
CA GLY A 175 0.59 7.64 6.46
C GLY A 175 0.07 7.12 7.80
N ASP A 176 0.92 6.98 8.83
CA ASP A 176 0.48 6.55 10.17
C ASP A 176 -0.25 7.64 10.96
N GLU A 177 0.03 8.92 10.69
CA GLU A 177 -0.69 10.05 11.27
C GLU A 177 -2.14 10.07 10.77
N LEU A 178 -2.40 9.67 9.52
CA LEU A 178 -3.76 9.53 8.97
C LEU A 178 -4.60 8.51 9.75
N PHE A 179 -4.02 7.35 10.12
CA PHE A 179 -4.78 6.30 10.81
C PHE A 179 -4.86 6.52 12.32
N LYS A 180 -3.91 7.27 12.91
CA LYS A 180 -3.93 7.66 14.32
C LYS A 180 -4.83 8.87 14.58
N ALA A 181 -4.79 9.86 13.69
CA ALA A 181 -5.75 10.94 13.70
C ALA A 181 -7.10 10.35 13.29
N LYS A 182 -8.09 10.35 14.18
CA LYS A 182 -9.47 9.97 13.82
C LYS A 182 -9.82 10.65 12.50
N GLN A 183 -10.48 9.97 11.56
CA GLN A 183 -10.98 10.52 10.28
C GLN A 183 -11.60 11.93 10.42
N ALA A 184 -12.12 12.25 11.61
CA ALA A 184 -12.56 13.58 12.01
C ALA A 184 -11.51 14.73 11.97
N GLN A 185 -10.23 14.49 12.28
CA GLN A 185 -9.14 15.48 12.21
C GLN A 185 -8.62 15.67 10.78
N ILE A 186 -8.71 14.64 9.95
CA ILE A 186 -8.48 14.72 8.50
C ILE A 186 -9.46 15.72 7.87
N GLY A 187 -10.72 15.73 8.33
CA GLY A 187 -11.73 16.74 7.95
C GLY A 187 -11.41 18.21 8.32
N LYS A 188 -10.30 18.49 9.01
CA LYS A 188 -9.76 19.86 9.18
C LYS A 188 -8.68 20.23 8.14
N ILE A 189 -8.06 19.21 7.51
CA ILE A 189 -6.98 19.33 6.52
C ILE A 189 -7.53 19.06 5.10
N ILE A 190 -8.60 18.25 5.01
CA ILE A 190 -9.37 17.85 3.83
C ILE A 190 -10.84 18.28 4.11
N PRO A 191 -11.66 18.65 3.10
CA PRO A 191 -13.01 19.16 3.35
C PRO A 191 -13.86 18.25 4.26
N ALA A 192 -14.78 18.86 5.03
CA ALA A 192 -15.64 18.13 5.96
C ALA A 192 -16.55 17.07 5.28
N SER A 193 -16.74 17.14 3.96
CA SER A 193 -17.44 16.13 3.14
C SER A 193 -16.77 14.76 3.13
N THR A 194 -15.49 14.68 3.49
CA THR A 194 -14.64 13.47 3.42
C THR A 194 -14.63 12.65 4.71
N ARG A 195 -15.42 13.02 5.73
CA ARG A 195 -15.52 12.24 6.97
C ARG A 195 -16.31 10.95 6.74
N GLN A 196 -15.61 9.83 6.81
CA GLN A 196 -16.26 8.53 6.87
C GLN A 196 -16.77 8.26 8.29
N GLU A 197 -18.04 7.84 8.40
CA GLU A 197 -18.68 7.45 9.66
C GLU A 197 -18.68 5.93 9.88
N ARG A 198 -18.18 5.18 8.90
CA ARG A 198 -18.18 3.70 8.87
C ARG A 198 -16.93 3.10 9.50
N GLN A 199 -17.03 1.83 9.91
CA GLN A 199 -15.89 1.04 10.37
C GLN A 199 -14.90 0.79 9.22
N TRP A 200 -13.60 0.95 9.49
CA TRP A 200 -12.51 0.67 8.55
C TRP A 200 -12.23 -0.84 8.47
N ASP A 201 -12.73 -1.49 7.42
CA ASP A 201 -12.56 -2.94 7.18
C ASP A 201 -11.39 -3.18 6.23
N GLU A 202 -10.20 -3.40 6.79
CA GLU A 202 -8.95 -3.50 6.05
C GLU A 202 -8.65 -4.94 5.58
N LEU A 203 -7.90 -5.08 4.49
CA LEU A 203 -7.37 -6.37 4.03
C LEU A 203 -6.30 -6.88 5.01
N VAL A 204 -6.65 -7.89 5.81
CA VAL A 204 -5.73 -8.50 6.80
C VAL A 204 -4.86 -9.57 6.15
N ILE A 205 -3.59 -9.24 5.94
CA ILE A 205 -2.57 -10.18 5.48
C ILE A 205 -1.69 -10.54 6.67
N THR A 206 -1.53 -11.83 6.93
CA THR A 206 -0.74 -12.32 8.08
C THR A 206 0.58 -12.88 7.60
N GLN A 207 1.64 -12.71 8.38
CA GLN A 207 2.88 -13.47 8.24
C GLN A 207 2.80 -14.71 9.13
N ARG A 208 2.84 -15.89 8.53
CA ARG A 208 2.90 -17.14 9.30
C ARG A 208 4.31 -17.33 9.84
N LYS A 209 4.50 -17.22 11.15
CA LYS A 209 5.69 -17.78 11.80
C LYS A 209 5.54 -19.29 11.79
N GLU A 210 6.52 -19.98 11.21
CA GLU A 210 6.68 -21.44 11.37
C GLU A 210 6.84 -21.82 12.84
#